data_AF-A0A7C8Q8E3-F1
#
_entry.id   AF-A0A7C8Q8E3-F1
#
_cell.length_a   1.000
_cell.length_b   1.000
_cell.length_c   1.000
_cell.angle_alpha   90.00
_cell.angle_beta   90.00
_cell.angle_gamma   90.00
#
_symmetry.space_group_name_H-M   'P 1'
#
loop_
_entity.id
_entity.type
_entity.pdbx_description
1 polymer ?
#
loop_
_entity_poly.entity_id
_entity_poly.type
_entity_poly.pdbx_seq_one_letter_code
_entity_poly.pdbx_strand_id
1 'polypeptide(L)'
;MEAISKAKKPTNGKLKVSASNMCPPPEYYTESSKPTTCVILPSWTQVEMVTPDDVQELVDKFISPGPTTTTPLEPHGLQLCTTKEAKHDTTINATPEQLDAGTDHTQSTADDSISDNGTTQSEELATLTISATSCPTAADLAASSYLKSYECPHDYLILLCSHKHRDARCGQSAPLIAKELRRHLQPLGLYRDLDDYRPGGVGIFFINHVGGHKWSANMIIYRKKAGQGIWLARVRPHDVEAIVKWTVLEGKVQPDKIRAGFDRSRGVTS
;
A
#
# COMPACT_ATOMS: atom_id res chain seq x y z
N MET A 1 17.39 17.83 -0.02
CA MET A 1 17.47 16.88 -1.16
C MET A 1 18.91 16.44 -1.46
N GLU A 2 19.92 17.27 -1.21
CA GLU A 2 21.32 16.94 -1.51
C GLU A 2 21.84 15.69 -0.79
N ALA A 3 21.48 15.49 0.48
CA ALA A 3 21.87 14.30 1.23
C ALA A 3 21.39 12.99 0.56
N ILE A 4 20.14 12.94 0.11
CA ILE A 4 19.59 11.79 -0.65
C ILE A 4 20.30 11.58 -1.98
N SER A 5 20.78 12.64 -2.64
CA SER A 5 21.54 12.50 -3.89
C SER A 5 22.95 11.95 -3.69
N LYS A 6 23.52 12.08 -2.47
CA LYS A 6 24.86 11.60 -2.10
C LYS A 6 24.83 10.18 -1.52
N ALA A 7 23.71 9.79 -0.92
CA ALA A 7 23.52 8.45 -0.35
C ALA A 7 23.48 7.35 -1.42
N LYS A 8 23.70 6.11 -1.00
CA LYS A 8 23.53 4.93 -1.86
C LYS A 8 22.08 4.85 -2.32
N LYS A 9 21.87 4.56 -3.60
CA LYS A 9 20.52 4.44 -4.16
C LYS A 9 19.79 3.21 -3.57
N PRO A 10 18.46 3.26 -3.45
CA PRO A 10 17.69 2.10 -3.02
C PRO A 10 17.92 0.89 -3.93
N THR A 11 17.92 -0.30 -3.34
CA THR A 11 18.15 -1.55 -4.05
C THR A 11 16.94 -2.03 -4.85
N ASN A 12 15.74 -1.54 -4.51
CA ASN A 12 14.46 -1.95 -5.08
C ASN A 12 13.94 -1.02 -6.21
N GLY A 13 14.71 -0.01 -6.64
CA GLY A 13 14.35 0.77 -7.82
C GLY A 13 14.72 2.26 -7.77
N LYS A 14 14.00 3.06 -8.57
CA LYS A 14 14.22 4.50 -8.67
C LYS A 14 13.47 5.25 -7.57
N LEU A 15 14.16 6.16 -6.90
CA LEU A 15 13.58 7.05 -5.90
C LEU A 15 13.19 8.40 -6.50
N LYS A 16 12.01 8.90 -6.14
CA LYS A 16 11.60 10.29 -6.35
C LYS A 16 11.52 10.99 -5.00
N VAL A 17 12.06 12.20 -4.93
CA VAL A 17 12.09 13.02 -3.72
C VAL A 17 11.39 14.35 -3.99
N SER A 18 10.46 14.71 -3.12
CA SER A 18 9.81 16.01 -3.13
C SER A 18 9.92 16.64 -1.75
N ALA A 19 10.45 17.86 -1.69
CA ALA A 19 10.37 18.66 -0.49
C ALA A 19 8.95 19.19 -0.35
N SER A 20 8.35 19.06 0.85
CA SER A 20 7.01 19.54 1.15
C SER A 20 7.03 20.62 2.24
N ASN A 21 5.89 21.26 2.45
CA ASN A 21 5.64 22.14 3.60
C ASN A 21 5.15 21.38 4.84
N MET A 22 5.35 20.06 4.90
CA MET A 22 5.07 19.29 6.11
C MET A 22 6.08 19.72 7.18
N CYS A 23 5.61 20.44 8.19
CA CYS A 23 6.48 20.92 9.24
C CYS A 23 6.74 19.79 10.23
N PRO A 24 7.99 19.59 10.68
CA PRO A 24 8.22 18.92 11.95
C PRO A 24 7.48 19.69 13.08
N PRO A 25 6.96 19.00 14.10
CA PRO A 25 6.46 19.62 15.33
C PRO A 25 7.34 20.79 15.82
N PRO A 26 6.75 21.90 16.30
CA PRO A 26 7.50 23.10 16.70
C PRO A 26 8.64 22.84 17.69
N GLU A 27 8.48 21.81 18.50
CA GLU A 27 9.43 21.31 19.51
C GLU A 27 10.78 20.92 18.90
N TYR A 28 10.79 20.51 17.62
CA TYR A 28 11.99 20.04 16.94
C TYR A 28 12.89 21.18 16.41
N TYR A 29 12.42 22.42 16.44
CA TYR A 29 13.22 23.58 16.02
C TYR A 29 14.19 24.10 17.09
N THR A 30 14.17 23.54 18.30
CA THR A 30 15.17 23.85 19.34
C THR A 30 16.49 23.12 19.12
N GLU A 31 16.51 22.12 18.23
CA GLU A 31 17.71 21.35 17.92
C GLU A 31 18.56 22.03 16.84
N SER A 32 19.88 22.01 17.04
CA SER A 32 20.85 22.55 16.06
C SER A 32 20.82 21.83 14.71
N SER A 33 20.40 20.56 14.72
CA SER A 33 20.37 19.64 13.57
C SER A 33 19.21 19.90 12.59
N LYS A 34 18.14 20.61 13.02
CA LYS A 34 16.92 20.89 12.24
C LYS A 34 16.36 19.63 11.56
N PRO A 35 15.90 18.64 12.32
CA PRO A 35 15.38 17.40 11.77
C PRO A 35 14.08 17.64 10.97
N THR A 36 13.69 16.66 10.16
CA THR A 36 12.47 16.70 9.35
C THR A 36 11.69 15.38 9.44
N THR A 37 10.46 15.42 8.97
CA THR A 37 9.59 14.25 8.85
C THR A 37 9.55 13.82 7.39
N CYS A 38 9.70 12.52 7.12
CA CYS A 38 9.61 11.93 5.80
C CYS A 38 8.36 11.06 5.69
N VAL A 39 7.61 11.18 4.60
CA VAL A 39 6.56 10.20 4.25
C VAL A 39 7.06 9.37 3.08
N ILE A 40 7.10 8.06 3.28
CA ILE A 40 7.54 7.07 2.30
C ILE A 40 6.31 6.49 1.61
N LEU A 41 6.29 6.61 0.29
CA LEU A 41 5.22 6.12 -0.57
C LEU A 41 5.81 5.13 -1.58
N PRO A 42 5.12 4.02 -1.90
CA PRO A 42 3.74 3.69 -1.54
C PRO A 42 3.59 2.87 -0.24
N SER A 43 4.57 2.85 0.67
CA SER A 43 4.45 2.14 1.96
C SER A 43 3.54 2.84 2.97
N TRP A 44 3.24 4.13 2.77
CA TRP A 44 2.49 4.96 3.71
C TRP A 44 3.13 5.00 5.10
N THR A 45 4.46 5.03 5.15
CA THR A 45 5.23 5.09 6.39
C THR A 45 5.71 6.51 6.63
N GLN A 46 5.41 7.07 7.80
CA GLN A 46 5.96 8.33 8.27
C GLN A 46 7.17 8.04 9.16
N VAL A 47 8.31 8.68 8.87
CA VAL A 47 9.54 8.58 9.65
C VAL A 47 9.89 9.97 10.17
N GLU A 48 9.99 10.11 11.48
CA GLU A 48 10.23 11.39 12.16
C GLU A 48 11.70 11.54 12.55
N MET A 49 12.08 12.77 12.90
CA MET A 49 13.41 13.12 13.39
C MET A 49 14.56 12.81 12.41
N VAL A 50 14.30 12.86 11.11
CA VAL A 50 15.28 12.55 10.08
C VAL A 50 16.19 13.75 9.84
N THR A 51 17.49 13.56 10.02
CA THR A 51 18.53 14.55 9.67
C THR A 51 19.23 14.15 8.36
N PRO A 52 20.06 15.03 7.76
CA PRO A 52 20.86 14.69 6.57
C PRO A 52 21.77 13.48 6.74
N ASP A 53 22.25 13.20 7.97
CA ASP A 53 23.18 12.09 8.24
C ASP A 53 22.47 10.74 8.31
N ASP A 54 21.17 10.75 8.66
CA ASP A 54 20.35 9.54 8.78
C ASP A 54 19.84 9.00 7.44
N VAL A 55 20.15 9.68 6.32
CA VAL A 55 19.59 9.35 5.01
C VAL A 55 19.96 7.93 4.56
N GLN A 56 21.15 7.43 4.90
CA GLN A 56 21.53 6.07 4.53
C GLN A 56 20.73 5.02 5.31
N GLU A 57 20.54 5.25 6.61
CA GLU A 57 19.66 4.42 7.47
C GLU A 57 18.22 4.43 6.93
N LEU A 58 17.71 5.62 6.56
CA LEU A 58 16.38 5.77 5.96
C LEU A 58 16.24 4.92 4.69
N VAL A 59 17.25 4.94 3.81
CA VAL A 59 17.24 4.17 2.56
C VAL A 59 17.29 2.66 2.84
N ASP A 60 18.15 2.22 3.73
CA ASP A 60 18.41 0.80 3.94
C ASP A 60 17.31 0.12 4.76
N LYS A 61 16.72 0.82 5.74
CA LYS A 61 15.73 0.24 6.66
C LYS A 61 14.29 0.45 6.24
N PHE A 62 13.98 1.53 5.51
CA PHE A 62 12.58 1.89 5.20
C PHE A 62 12.27 1.91 3.71
N ILE A 63 13.17 2.44 2.86
CA ILE A 63 12.89 2.61 1.43
C ILE A 63 13.16 1.31 0.65
N SER A 64 14.37 0.75 0.78
CA SER A 64 14.82 -0.43 0.05
C SER A 64 14.01 -1.71 0.33
N PRO A 65 13.59 -1.99 1.58
CA PRO A 65 12.77 -3.17 1.86
C PRO A 65 11.26 -2.91 1.64
N GLY A 66 10.86 -1.66 1.39
CA GLY A 66 9.46 -1.28 1.22
C GLY A 66 8.86 -1.65 -0.14
N PRO A 67 7.52 -1.62 -0.28
CA PRO A 67 6.84 -1.80 -1.55
C PRO A 67 7.19 -0.68 -2.55
N THR A 68 7.16 -1.01 -3.84
CA THR A 68 7.35 -0.08 -4.95
C THR A 68 6.04 0.16 -5.69
N THR A 69 6.06 1.05 -6.69
CA THR A 69 4.87 1.34 -7.53
C THR A 69 4.38 0.13 -8.34
N THR A 70 5.19 -0.91 -8.47
CA THR A 70 4.86 -2.15 -9.18
C THR A 70 4.68 -3.34 -8.25
N THR A 71 4.90 -3.20 -6.94
CA THR A 71 4.59 -4.27 -5.97
C THR A 71 3.08 -4.51 -6.01
N PRO A 72 2.60 -5.73 -6.31
CA PRO A 72 1.17 -6.02 -6.31
C PRO A 72 0.53 -5.69 -4.96
N LEU A 73 -0.74 -5.32 -4.98
CA LEU A 73 -1.56 -5.41 -3.78
C LEU A 73 -2.10 -6.82 -3.70
N GLU A 74 -1.95 -7.48 -2.55
CA GLU A 74 -2.69 -8.71 -2.29
C GLU A 74 -4.17 -8.42 -2.56
N PRO A 75 -4.86 -9.19 -3.42
CA PRO A 75 -6.27 -8.99 -3.62
C PRO A 75 -6.93 -9.14 -2.25
N HIS A 76 -7.69 -8.13 -1.82
CA HIS A 76 -8.59 -8.23 -0.68
C HIS A 76 -9.66 -9.29 -1.02
N GLY A 77 -9.29 -10.56 -0.91
CA GLY A 77 -10.15 -11.70 -1.07
C GLY A 77 -11.00 -11.83 0.17
N LEU A 78 -12.32 -11.74 -0.03
CA LEU A 78 -13.30 -12.38 0.84
C LEU A 78 -12.75 -13.73 1.31
N GLN A 79 -12.48 -13.84 2.61
CA GLN A 79 -12.16 -15.10 3.24
C GLN A 79 -13.44 -15.92 3.29
N LEU A 80 -13.80 -16.55 2.17
CA LEU A 80 -14.85 -17.56 2.15
C LEU A 80 -14.25 -18.80 2.82
N CYS A 81 -14.46 -18.92 4.12
CA CYS A 81 -14.21 -20.14 4.85
C CYS A 81 -15.16 -21.21 4.30
N THR A 82 -14.71 -21.97 3.31
CA THR A 82 -15.33 -23.25 3.00
C THR A 82 -14.70 -24.27 3.94
N THR A 83 -15.37 -24.53 5.05
CA THR A 83 -15.11 -25.73 5.85
C THR A 83 -15.47 -26.93 5.00
N LYS A 84 -14.45 -27.61 4.46
CA LYS A 84 -14.62 -29.00 4.00
C LYS A 84 -14.76 -29.86 5.25
N GLU A 85 -15.99 -30.26 5.56
CA GLU A 85 -16.25 -31.29 6.55
C GLU A 85 -15.63 -32.62 6.09
N ALA A 86 -14.68 -33.12 6.87
CA ALA A 86 -14.20 -34.49 6.77
C ALA A 86 -15.23 -35.41 7.44
N LYS A 87 -15.77 -36.36 6.67
CA LYS A 87 -16.59 -37.46 7.18
C LYS A 87 -15.79 -38.25 8.22
N HIS A 88 -16.29 -38.28 9.46
CA HIS A 88 -15.90 -39.27 10.46
C HIS A 88 -17.08 -40.20 10.68
N ASP A 89 -16.84 -41.49 10.44
CA ASP A 89 -17.77 -42.59 10.57
C ASP A 89 -17.60 -43.22 11.96
N THR A 90 -18.68 -43.33 12.74
CA THR A 90 -18.76 -44.22 13.91
C THR A 90 -20.24 -44.54 14.20
N THR A 91 -20.60 -45.78 13.84
CA THR A 91 -21.73 -46.60 14.29
C THR A 91 -21.86 -46.60 15.82
N ILE A 92 -23.06 -46.61 16.45
CA ILE A 92 -23.80 -47.80 16.98
C ILE A 92 -25.22 -47.46 17.52
N ASN A 93 -26.17 -48.36 17.21
CA ASN A 93 -27.39 -48.81 17.93
C ASN A 93 -28.60 -47.89 18.20
N ALA A 94 -29.76 -48.21 17.58
CA ALA A 94 -30.86 -49.00 18.21
C ALA A 94 -32.20 -48.94 17.42
N THR A 95 -32.65 -50.12 16.96
CA THR A 95 -34.03 -50.68 16.79
C THR A 95 -35.19 -49.90 16.10
N PRO A 96 -36.15 -50.61 15.46
CA PRO A 96 -36.82 -50.16 14.25
C PRO A 96 -38.34 -49.90 14.40
N GLU A 97 -38.87 -49.04 13.54
CA GLU A 97 -40.30 -49.00 13.21
C GLU A 97 -40.50 -49.38 11.72
N GLN A 98 -41.48 -50.26 11.52
CA GLN A 98 -41.77 -51.01 10.30
C GLN A 98 -42.30 -50.11 9.18
N LEU A 99 -41.96 -50.43 7.92
CA LEU A 99 -42.89 -50.40 6.80
C LEU A 99 -42.44 -51.41 5.73
N ASP A 100 -43.42 -52.19 5.29
CA ASP A 100 -43.36 -53.38 4.45
C ASP A 100 -43.42 -53.04 2.95
N ALA A 101 -42.98 -54.00 2.14
CA ALA A 101 -43.32 -54.31 0.74
C ALA A 101 -42.15 -54.29 -0.27
N GLY A 102 -41.86 -55.48 -0.83
CA GLY A 102 -41.76 -55.62 -2.29
C GLY A 102 -40.43 -56.10 -2.92
N THR A 103 -40.22 -57.42 -2.90
CA THR A 103 -39.90 -58.31 -4.04
C THR A 103 -38.60 -58.17 -4.88
N ASP A 104 -37.94 -59.34 -5.00
CA ASP A 104 -37.20 -59.95 -6.13
C ASP A 104 -35.68 -59.78 -6.34
N HIS A 105 -35.00 -60.95 -6.25
CA HIS A 105 -34.09 -61.60 -7.22
C HIS A 105 -33.14 -60.71 -8.07
N THR A 106 -31.83 -60.98 -8.26
CA THR A 106 -31.09 -62.24 -8.43
C THR A 106 -29.57 -61.98 -8.45
N GLN A 107 -28.81 -63.07 -8.37
CA GLN A 107 -27.36 -63.27 -8.27
C GLN A 107 -26.46 -62.68 -9.39
N SER A 108 -25.20 -62.38 -9.04
CA SER A 108 -23.94 -62.98 -9.59
C SER A 108 -22.74 -62.17 -9.04
N THR A 109 -21.82 -62.71 -8.23
CA THR A 109 -20.76 -63.74 -8.41
C THR A 109 -19.54 -63.32 -9.23
N ALA A 110 -18.39 -63.74 -8.68
CA ALA A 110 -17.01 -63.79 -9.21
C ALA A 110 -16.17 -62.53 -8.96
N ASP A 111 -15.24 -62.57 -8.00
CA ASP A 111 -13.93 -63.26 -8.02
C ASP A 111 -12.98 -62.60 -9.03
N ASP A 112 -11.88 -62.01 -8.56
CA ASP A 112 -10.61 -62.74 -8.62
C ASP A 112 -9.51 -62.02 -7.83
N SER A 113 -8.74 -62.82 -7.12
CA SER A 113 -7.58 -62.48 -6.31
C SER A 113 -6.32 -62.78 -7.11
N ILE A 114 -5.26 -61.96 -7.02
CA ILE A 114 -3.88 -62.45 -7.14
C ILE A 114 -2.94 -61.52 -6.34
N SER A 115 -2.18 -62.18 -5.47
CA SER A 115 -1.06 -61.72 -4.68
C SER A 115 0.25 -61.67 -5.48
N ASP A 116 1.13 -60.72 -5.20
CA ASP A 116 2.57 -60.99 -5.24
C ASP A 116 3.33 -60.12 -4.23
N ASN A 117 4.33 -60.74 -3.61
CA ASN A 117 5.06 -60.28 -2.43
C ASN A 117 6.56 -60.28 -2.79
N GLY A 118 7.21 -59.12 -2.72
CA GLY A 118 8.63 -58.98 -3.09
C GLY A 118 9.36 -57.98 -2.19
N THR A 119 10.09 -58.52 -1.22
CA THR A 119 10.98 -57.84 -0.25
C THR A 119 12.33 -57.43 -0.88
N THR A 120 12.79 -56.19 -0.69
CA THR A 120 14.22 -55.89 -0.38
C THR A 120 14.47 -54.45 0.10
N GLN A 121 14.94 -54.35 1.35
CA GLN A 121 16.07 -53.55 1.88
C GLN A 121 16.17 -52.02 1.62
N SER A 122 15.89 -51.28 2.70
CA SER A 122 16.67 -50.17 3.32
C SER A 122 17.39 -49.13 2.46
N GLU A 123 16.90 -47.88 2.54
CA GLU A 123 17.74 -46.68 2.60
C GLU A 123 17.15 -45.69 3.64
N GLU A 124 17.95 -45.41 4.67
CA GLU A 124 17.70 -44.45 5.73
C GLU A 124 17.94 -43.03 5.17
N LEU A 125 16.87 -42.33 4.80
CA LEU A 125 16.97 -40.95 4.32
C LEU A 125 16.90 -39.99 5.51
N ALA A 126 18.07 -39.54 5.95
CA ALA A 126 18.23 -38.50 6.96
C ALA A 126 17.38 -37.26 6.63
N THR A 127 16.39 -36.99 7.47
CA THR A 127 15.59 -35.76 7.39
C THR A 127 16.45 -34.58 7.85
N LEU A 128 17.08 -33.91 6.89
CA LEU A 128 17.73 -32.62 7.11
C LEU A 128 16.64 -31.56 7.28
N THR A 129 16.37 -31.20 8.52
CA THR A 129 15.55 -30.03 8.85
C THR A 129 16.30 -28.79 8.38
N ILE A 130 15.92 -28.25 7.23
CA ILE A 130 16.34 -26.92 6.79
C ILE A 130 15.74 -25.93 7.79
N SER A 131 16.56 -25.48 8.73
CA SER A 131 16.24 -24.31 9.55
C SER A 131 16.22 -23.13 8.60
N ALA A 132 15.03 -22.70 8.18
CA ALA A 132 14.85 -21.54 7.36
C ALA A 132 15.36 -20.33 8.15
N THR A 133 16.58 -19.89 7.86
CA THR A 133 17.06 -18.57 8.27
C THR A 133 16.16 -17.56 7.55
N SER A 134 15.06 -17.17 8.17
CA SER A 134 14.12 -16.22 7.60
C SER A 134 14.85 -14.89 7.40
N CYS A 135 14.94 -14.43 6.15
CA CYS A 135 15.39 -13.07 5.88
C CYS A 135 14.53 -12.08 6.67
N PRO A 136 15.13 -11.06 7.31
CA PRO A 136 14.37 -10.09 8.09
C PRO A 136 13.36 -9.39 7.18
N THR A 137 12.12 -9.23 7.67
CA THR A 137 11.07 -8.52 6.94
C THR A 137 11.32 -7.01 6.95
N ALA A 138 10.62 -6.28 6.08
CA ALA A 138 10.69 -4.81 6.07
C ALA A 138 10.31 -4.20 7.43
N ALA A 139 9.35 -4.82 8.13
CA ALA A 139 8.94 -4.40 9.46
C ALA A 139 10.03 -4.63 10.50
N ASP A 140 10.74 -5.76 10.43
CA ASP A 140 11.86 -6.07 11.33
C ASP A 140 13.02 -5.09 11.14
N LEU A 141 13.33 -4.76 9.88
CA LEU A 141 14.36 -3.78 9.56
C LEU A 141 13.99 -2.38 10.07
N ALA A 142 12.75 -1.94 9.86
CA ALA A 142 12.26 -0.68 10.39
C ALA A 142 12.30 -0.65 11.93
N ALA A 143 11.88 -1.74 12.60
CA ALA A 143 11.90 -1.85 14.05
C ALA A 143 13.32 -1.88 14.65
N SER A 144 14.32 -2.33 13.88
CA SER A 144 15.73 -2.30 14.28
C SER A 144 16.38 -0.91 14.18
N SER A 145 15.71 0.05 13.52
CA SER A 145 16.23 1.40 13.34
C SER A 145 16.04 2.23 14.61
N TYR A 146 16.93 3.20 14.82
CA TYR A 146 16.77 4.23 15.86
C TYR A 146 15.78 5.33 15.44
N LEU A 147 15.44 5.42 14.15
CA LEU A 147 14.47 6.38 13.64
C LEU A 147 13.05 5.94 14.00
N LYS A 148 12.27 6.87 14.56
CA LYS A 148 10.86 6.60 14.90
C LYS A 148 10.02 6.61 13.64
N SER A 149 9.24 5.54 13.44
CA SER A 149 8.33 5.44 12.31
C SER A 149 6.93 5.02 12.72
N TYR A 150 5.94 5.53 12.01
CA TYR A 150 4.51 5.25 12.21
C TYR A 150 3.82 5.06 10.87
N GLU A 151 2.65 4.41 10.89
CA GLU A 151 1.79 4.37 9.71
C GLU A 151 1.14 5.75 9.49
N CYS A 152 1.18 6.25 8.26
CA CYS A 152 0.50 7.49 7.91
C CYS A 152 -1.02 7.33 8.10
N PRO A 153 -1.67 8.17 8.94
CA PRO A 153 -3.06 7.97 9.33
C PRO A 153 -4.05 8.31 8.19
N HIS A 154 -3.63 9.07 7.18
CA HIS A 154 -4.51 9.58 6.13
C HIS A 154 -4.81 8.53 5.04
N ASP A 155 -6.01 8.60 4.47
CA ASP A 155 -6.41 7.74 3.34
C ASP A 155 -5.93 8.30 1.99
N TYR A 156 -5.80 9.64 1.91
CA TYR A 156 -5.40 10.36 0.71
C TYR A 156 -4.33 11.41 1.03
N LEU A 157 -3.36 11.56 0.11
CA LEU A 157 -2.42 12.67 0.10
C LEU A 157 -2.52 13.39 -1.23
N ILE A 158 -2.82 14.69 -1.20
CA ILE A 158 -2.84 15.58 -2.35
C ILE A 158 -1.61 16.48 -2.29
N LEU A 159 -0.71 16.31 -3.25
CA LEU A 159 0.52 17.09 -3.37
C LEU A 159 0.38 18.11 -4.49
N LEU A 160 0.60 19.38 -4.19
CA LEU A 160 0.47 20.50 -5.11
C LEU A 160 1.84 21.12 -5.37
N CYS A 161 2.28 21.13 -6.63
CA CYS A 161 3.48 21.86 -7.01
C CYS A 161 3.24 23.37 -6.81
N SER A 162 4.00 24.02 -5.91
CA SER A 162 3.81 25.45 -5.56
C SER A 162 5.03 26.32 -5.87
N HIS A 163 6.05 25.79 -6.56
CA HIS A 163 7.32 26.48 -6.72
C HIS A 163 7.26 27.66 -7.70
N LYS A 164 7.09 28.88 -7.17
CA LYS A 164 6.95 30.13 -7.94
C LYS A 164 8.15 30.48 -8.82
N HIS A 165 9.38 30.26 -8.33
CA HIS A 165 10.59 30.66 -9.07
C HIS A 165 10.88 29.75 -10.26
N ARG A 166 10.54 28.45 -10.17
CA ARG A 166 10.70 27.52 -11.29
C ARG A 166 9.52 27.58 -12.25
N ASP A 167 8.29 27.61 -11.73
CA ASP A 167 7.08 27.80 -12.54
C ASP A 167 6.10 28.73 -11.83
N ALA A 168 6.04 29.98 -12.30
CA ALA A 168 5.19 31.02 -11.72
C ALA A 168 3.70 30.62 -11.70
N ARG A 169 3.23 29.87 -12.71
CA ARG A 169 1.82 29.45 -12.79
C ARG A 169 1.50 28.44 -11.70
N CYS A 170 2.41 27.52 -11.39
CA CYS A 170 2.26 26.62 -10.24
C CYS A 170 2.24 27.39 -8.92
N GLY A 171 3.15 28.36 -8.75
CA GLY A 171 3.19 29.19 -7.54
C GLY A 171 1.94 30.05 -7.33
N GLN A 172 1.31 30.53 -8.41
CA GLN A 172 0.06 31.31 -8.33
C GLN A 172 -1.18 30.42 -8.13
N SER A 173 -1.24 29.28 -8.82
CA SER A 173 -2.44 28.42 -8.81
C SER A 173 -2.55 27.53 -7.57
N ALA A 174 -1.44 27.03 -7.02
CA ALA A 174 -1.48 26.08 -5.91
C ALA A 174 -2.24 26.58 -4.67
N PRO A 175 -2.06 27.84 -4.19
CA PRO A 175 -2.85 28.35 -3.07
C PRO A 175 -4.35 28.45 -3.37
N LEU A 176 -4.72 28.81 -4.60
CA LEU A 176 -6.12 28.90 -5.02
C LEU A 176 -6.78 27.52 -5.07
N ILE A 177 -6.07 26.53 -5.62
CA ILE A 177 -6.50 25.13 -5.67
C ILE A 177 -6.62 24.55 -4.26
N ALA A 178 -5.66 24.82 -3.37
CA ALA A 178 -5.72 24.37 -1.98
C ALA A 178 -6.91 24.98 -1.22
N LYS A 179 -7.18 26.28 -1.41
CA LYS A 179 -8.36 26.94 -0.83
C LYS A 179 -9.65 26.27 -1.29
N GLU A 180 -9.75 25.93 -2.57
CA GLU A 180 -10.94 25.29 -3.11
C GLU A 180 -11.09 23.83 -2.66
N LEU A 181 -9.98 23.09 -2.55
CA LEU A 181 -9.99 21.75 -1.98
C LEU A 181 -10.51 21.75 -0.55
N ARG A 182 -10.02 22.68 0.28
CA ARG A 182 -10.50 22.87 1.66
C ARG A 182 -12.00 23.17 1.68
N ARG A 183 -12.47 24.08 0.83
CA ARG A 183 -13.89 24.45 0.72
C ARG A 183 -14.79 23.24 0.48
N HIS A 184 -14.34 22.26 -0.32
CA HIS A 184 -15.10 21.04 -0.60
C HIS A 184 -14.91 19.91 0.41
N LEU A 185 -13.71 19.79 1.00
CA LEU A 185 -13.37 18.69 1.92
C LEU A 185 -13.79 18.95 3.37
N GLN A 186 -13.83 20.22 3.80
CA GLN A 186 -14.21 20.59 5.17
C GLN A 186 -15.67 20.24 5.50
N PRO A 187 -16.68 20.55 4.65
CA PRO A 187 -18.07 20.18 4.94
C PRO A 187 -18.29 18.66 5.01
N LEU A 188 -17.40 17.88 4.38
CA LEU A 188 -17.42 16.42 4.39
C LEU A 188 -16.68 15.83 5.60
N GLY A 189 -16.04 16.66 6.44
CA GLY A 189 -15.20 16.20 7.55
C GLY A 189 -13.93 15.44 7.09
N LEU A 190 -13.57 15.56 5.81
CA LEU A 190 -12.46 14.80 5.21
C LEU A 190 -11.14 15.57 5.19
N TYR A 191 -11.17 16.90 5.34
CA TYR A 191 -9.94 17.69 5.36
C TYR A 191 -9.07 17.36 6.58
N ARG A 192 -7.75 17.24 6.36
CA ARG A 192 -6.73 17.08 7.40
C ARG A 192 -5.69 18.20 7.23
N ASP A 193 -5.47 18.94 8.30
CA ASP A 193 -4.39 19.93 8.37
C ASP A 193 -3.01 19.24 8.50
N LEU A 194 -1.94 20.04 8.44
CA LEU A 194 -0.56 19.53 8.49
C LEU A 194 -0.26 18.74 9.78
N ASP A 195 -0.86 19.16 10.90
CA ASP A 195 -0.67 18.59 12.24
C ASP A 195 -1.89 17.75 12.68
N ASP A 196 -2.77 17.36 11.74
CA ASP A 196 -3.97 16.57 12.03
C ASP A 196 -3.71 15.08 11.87
N TYR A 197 -3.57 14.38 12.99
CA TYR A 197 -3.29 12.94 13.06
C TYR A 197 -4.55 12.06 13.09
N ARG A 198 -5.76 12.64 12.91
CA ARG A 198 -6.98 11.85 12.88
C ARG A 198 -6.96 10.86 11.71
N PRO A 199 -7.39 9.60 11.92
CA PRO A 199 -7.39 8.59 10.87
C PRO A 199 -8.28 8.98 9.68
N GLY A 200 -7.90 8.49 8.51
CA GLY A 200 -8.57 8.73 7.24
C GLY A 200 -8.45 10.18 6.75
N GLY A 201 -9.36 10.58 5.88
CA GLY A 201 -9.36 11.92 5.31
C GLY A 201 -8.25 12.17 4.29
N VAL A 202 -8.01 13.47 4.04
CA VAL A 202 -7.19 13.98 2.94
C VAL A 202 -6.21 15.02 3.47
N GLY A 203 -4.93 14.69 3.46
CA GLY A 203 -3.85 15.64 3.69
C GLY A 203 -3.50 16.41 2.42
N ILE A 204 -3.34 17.74 2.51
CA ILE A 204 -2.97 18.61 1.38
C ILE A 204 -1.61 19.24 1.66
N PHE A 205 -0.64 18.97 0.79
CA PHE A 205 0.72 19.46 0.94
C PHE A 205 1.18 20.23 -0.29
N PHE A 206 1.87 21.34 -0.05
CA PHE A 206 2.64 22.01 -1.08
C PHE A 206 3.98 21.31 -1.23
N ILE A 207 4.38 21.06 -2.47
CA ILE A 207 5.66 20.46 -2.81
C ILE A 207 6.45 21.35 -3.77
N ASN A 208 7.74 21.04 -3.86
CA ASN A 208 8.66 21.62 -4.83
C ASN A 208 8.22 21.38 -6.29
N HIS A 209 8.99 21.93 -7.23
CA HIS A 209 8.68 21.83 -8.65
C HIS A 209 8.67 20.37 -9.13
N VAL A 210 7.52 19.90 -9.62
CA VAL A 210 7.38 18.54 -10.16
C VAL A 210 6.92 18.55 -11.62
N GLY A 211 7.77 17.98 -12.46
CA GLY A 211 7.53 17.82 -13.89
C GLY A 211 7.65 19.11 -14.70
N GLY A 212 7.41 19.01 -16.01
CA GLY A 212 7.60 20.13 -16.93
C GLY A 212 6.50 21.20 -16.87
N HIS A 213 6.86 22.40 -17.30
CA HIS A 213 5.99 23.58 -17.32
C HIS A 213 4.71 23.35 -18.16
N LYS A 214 4.76 22.51 -19.20
CA LYS A 214 3.56 22.15 -19.99
C LYS A 214 2.41 21.54 -19.15
N TRP A 215 2.69 21.07 -17.94
CA TRP A 215 1.73 20.39 -17.06
C TRP A 215 1.18 21.25 -15.92
N SER A 216 1.59 22.52 -15.81
CA SER A 216 1.10 23.43 -14.78
C SER A 216 -0.41 23.67 -14.91
N ALA A 217 -1.20 23.65 -13.83
CA ALA A 217 -0.86 23.34 -12.44
C ALA A 217 -0.76 21.83 -12.18
N ASN A 218 0.34 21.37 -11.56
CA ASN A 218 0.56 19.96 -11.28
C ASN A 218 0.02 19.57 -9.91
N MET A 219 -0.75 18.47 -9.87
CA MET A 219 -1.32 17.89 -8.65
C MET A 219 -1.06 16.38 -8.68
N ILE A 220 -0.64 15.82 -7.56
CA ILE A 220 -0.46 14.37 -7.38
C ILE A 220 -1.42 13.91 -6.30
N ILE A 221 -2.16 12.84 -6.56
CA ILE A 221 -3.09 12.24 -5.60
C ILE A 221 -2.64 10.82 -5.34
N TYR A 222 -2.28 10.53 -4.10
CA TYR A 222 -2.07 9.17 -3.62
C TYR A 222 -3.32 8.67 -2.90
N ARG A 223 -3.72 7.43 -3.18
CA ARG A 223 -4.87 6.75 -2.58
C ARG A 223 -4.39 5.49 -1.88
N LYS A 224 -4.47 5.46 -0.55
CA LYS A 224 -3.88 4.41 0.28
C LYS A 224 -4.49 3.04 -0.03
N LYS A 225 -5.80 2.92 0.17
CA LYS A 225 -6.55 1.67 0.00
C LYS A 225 -6.53 1.14 -1.43
N ALA A 226 -6.50 2.02 -2.42
CA ALA A 226 -6.44 1.62 -3.83
C ALA A 226 -5.02 1.30 -4.32
N GLY A 227 -3.98 1.61 -3.54
CA GLY A 227 -2.58 1.49 -3.98
C GLY A 227 -2.30 2.28 -5.26
N GLN A 228 -2.94 3.45 -5.41
CA GLN A 228 -2.93 4.24 -6.63
C GLN A 228 -2.20 5.56 -6.41
N GLY A 229 -1.39 5.96 -7.40
CA GLY A 229 -0.84 7.32 -7.50
C GLY A 229 -1.25 7.93 -8.83
N ILE A 230 -1.81 9.14 -8.80
CA ILE A 230 -2.38 9.81 -9.97
C ILE A 230 -1.73 11.18 -10.13
N TRP A 231 -1.13 11.45 -11.28
CA TRP A 231 -0.56 12.75 -11.62
C TRP A 231 -1.54 13.47 -12.54
N LEU A 232 -2.15 14.53 -12.01
CA LEU A 232 -2.99 15.43 -12.76
C LEU A 232 -2.18 16.63 -13.26
N ALA A 233 -2.57 17.16 -14.41
CA ALA A 233 -2.00 18.33 -15.03
C ALA A 233 -3.08 19.34 -15.40
N ARG A 234 -2.70 20.62 -15.50
CA ARG A 234 -3.60 21.70 -15.93
C ARG A 234 -4.86 21.79 -15.04
N VAL A 235 -4.69 21.54 -13.75
CA VAL A 235 -5.77 21.65 -12.76
C VAL A 235 -6.06 23.14 -12.53
N ARG A 236 -7.34 23.50 -12.56
CA ARG A 236 -7.84 24.85 -12.27
C ARG A 236 -8.77 24.80 -11.05
N PRO A 237 -9.02 25.92 -10.36
CA PRO A 237 -9.92 25.93 -9.21
C PRO A 237 -11.28 25.30 -9.47
N HIS A 238 -11.94 25.60 -10.60
CA HIS A 238 -13.26 25.01 -10.89
C HIS A 238 -13.23 23.51 -11.21
N ASP A 239 -12.07 22.92 -11.52
CA ASP A 239 -11.95 21.48 -11.72
C ASP A 239 -11.97 20.73 -10.36
N VAL A 240 -11.74 21.44 -9.23
CA VAL A 240 -11.56 20.85 -7.90
C VAL A 240 -12.80 20.15 -7.38
N GLU A 241 -13.99 20.72 -7.61
CA GLU A 241 -15.24 20.09 -7.19
C GLU A 241 -15.38 18.68 -7.76
N ALA A 242 -15.12 18.55 -9.06
CA ALA A 242 -15.16 17.27 -9.75
C ALA A 242 -14.01 16.34 -9.32
N ILE A 243 -12.83 16.87 -9.00
CA ILE A 243 -11.73 16.08 -8.43
C ILE A 243 -12.14 15.47 -7.08
N VAL A 244 -12.74 16.26 -6.19
CA VAL A 244 -13.19 15.77 -4.88
C VAL A 244 -14.28 14.72 -5.05
N LYS A 245 -15.35 15.04 -5.80
CA LYS A 245 -16.47 14.11 -6.00
C LYS A 245 -16.02 12.81 -6.66
N TRP A 246 -15.34 12.89 -7.79
CA TRP A 246 -15.01 11.70 -8.56
C TRP A 246 -13.79 10.96 -8.00
N THR A 247 -12.72 11.67 -7.65
CA THR A 247 -11.46 11.02 -7.26
C THR A 247 -11.41 10.61 -5.81
N VAL A 248 -11.91 11.47 -4.90
CA VAL A 248 -11.85 11.19 -3.45
C VAL A 248 -13.03 10.33 -3.02
N LEU A 249 -14.26 10.63 -3.48
CA LEU A 249 -15.46 9.92 -3.03
C LEU A 249 -15.76 8.67 -3.87
N GLU A 250 -15.74 8.79 -5.20
CA GLU A 250 -16.12 7.68 -6.10
C GLU A 250 -14.93 6.82 -6.56
N GLY A 251 -13.69 7.27 -6.34
CA GLY A 251 -12.49 6.57 -6.79
C GLY A 251 -12.27 6.53 -8.31
N LYS A 252 -12.94 7.41 -9.07
CA LYS A 252 -12.80 7.62 -10.52
C LYS A 252 -11.83 8.77 -10.82
N VAL A 253 -11.24 8.80 -12.01
CA VAL A 253 -10.26 9.81 -12.39
C VAL A 253 -10.68 10.51 -13.69
N GLN A 254 -10.55 11.83 -13.74
CA GLN A 254 -10.81 12.65 -14.93
C GLN A 254 -9.77 12.37 -16.03
N PRO A 255 -10.12 11.71 -17.15
CA PRO A 255 -9.13 11.25 -18.12
C PRO A 255 -8.34 12.38 -18.79
N ASP A 256 -8.96 13.53 -19.03
CA ASP A 256 -8.35 14.70 -19.67
C ASP A 256 -7.26 15.37 -18.81
N LYS A 257 -7.32 15.15 -17.50
CA LYS A 257 -6.35 15.69 -16.53
C LYS A 257 -5.20 14.74 -16.27
N ILE A 258 -5.33 13.44 -16.56
CA ILE A 258 -4.29 12.45 -16.30
C ILE A 258 -3.07 12.75 -17.17
N ARG A 259 -1.93 12.83 -16.51
CA ARG A 259 -0.61 12.93 -17.15
C ARG A 259 0.18 11.63 -17.00
N ALA A 260 0.09 11.01 -15.82
CA ALA A 260 0.83 9.82 -15.43
C ALA A 260 0.18 9.20 -14.19
N GLY A 261 0.57 7.99 -13.84
CA GLY A 261 0.16 7.33 -12.62
C GLY A 261 0.59 5.88 -12.56
N PHE A 262 0.24 5.26 -11.45
CA PHE A 262 0.32 3.82 -11.27
C PHE A 262 -0.90 3.35 -10.49
N ASP A 263 -1.25 2.09 -10.70
CA ASP A 263 -2.29 1.38 -9.97
C ASP A 263 -1.76 -0.03 -9.69
N ARG A 264 -1.42 -0.28 -8.42
CA ARG A 264 -0.84 -1.54 -7.96
C ARG A 264 -1.85 -2.69 -7.97
N SER A 265 -3.14 -2.39 -7.85
CA SER A 265 -4.19 -3.41 -7.91
C SER A 265 -4.38 -3.94 -9.33
N ARG A 266 -4.21 -3.06 -10.32
CA ARG A 266 -4.33 -3.39 -11.75
C ARG A 266 -2.99 -3.71 -12.42
N GLY A 267 -1.87 -3.54 -11.71
CA GLY A 267 -0.52 -3.75 -12.25
C GLY A 267 -0.14 -2.76 -13.36
N VAL A 268 -0.75 -1.57 -13.42
CA VAL A 268 -0.47 -0.59 -14.47
C VAL A 268 0.41 0.55 -13.97
N THR A 269 1.34 1.01 -14.81
CA THR A 269 2.23 2.14 -14.55
C THR A 269 2.51 2.89 -15.86
N SER A 270 2.63 4.21 -15.80
CA SER A 270 2.93 5.09 -16.95
C SER A 270 4.32 5.70 -16.89
#